data_AF-A0A956WP24-F1
#
_entry.id   AF-A0A956WP24-F1
#
_cell.length_a   1.000
_cell.length_b   1.000
_cell.length_c   1.000
_cell.angle_alpha   90.00
_cell.angle_beta   90.00
_cell.angle_gamma   90.00
#
_symmetry.space_group_name_H-M   'P 1'
#
loop_
_entity.id
_entity.type
_entity.pdbx_description
1 polymer ?
#
loop_
_entity_poly.entity_id
_entity_poly.type
_entity_poly.pdbx_seq_one_letter_code
_entity_poly.pdbx_strand_id
1 'polypeptide(L)'
;MEEETPADKPDADDPAATPLTLADTGALPTRLQRRYLISFILTMLVVLLVLGMLPSTAISMVQELRTQAEGQLFDMFTGDAVPVDSAMTTHQTFINVTVTSIDEASMMASITLSGHRECPVACPETTATLFSLGNDAARRRGLPPFATLTVPPEEGSYSFEIQLPLRGQPQRYPFDDYTLLLGIVVENTFPGGITMPVIRAEVAARTVSFTLEDLVTRLDMQPPKVVDPAAVRSPSDPADFMIVDELQWQRPRYLRILTVLLVLLISASGIFALGLRTLHELVLGIGGIILGIWGVRSVVVQSPLPDVTLIDLVLGFVMLILMLALAVRAARYFYLRSGLVHWRAARRARGTVA
;
A
#
# COMPACT_ATOMS: atom_id res chain seq x y z
N MET A 1 63.60 16.73 -29.16
CA MET A 1 63.91 18.07 -28.64
C MET A 1 63.31 18.09 -27.25
N GLU A 2 64.07 17.50 -26.33
CA GLU A 2 63.76 17.43 -24.91
C GLU A 2 64.39 18.65 -24.26
N GLU A 3 63.56 19.49 -23.63
CA GLU A 3 64.00 20.67 -22.89
C GLU A 3 64.03 20.29 -21.41
N GLU A 4 65.21 19.84 -20.99
CA GLU A 4 65.55 19.42 -19.65
C GLU A 4 65.60 20.66 -18.73
N THR A 5 64.59 20.81 -17.88
CA THR A 5 64.50 21.92 -16.91
C THR A 5 65.34 21.58 -15.68
N PRO A 6 66.25 22.47 -15.22
CA PRO A 6 67.19 22.12 -14.15
C PRO A 6 66.51 22.08 -12.79
N ALA A 7 66.86 21.05 -12.03
CA ALA A 7 66.43 20.82 -10.66
C ALA A 7 66.92 21.95 -9.73
N ASP A 8 65.97 22.64 -9.13
CA ASP A 8 66.19 23.68 -8.13
C ASP A 8 66.70 23.07 -6.81
N LYS A 9 67.68 23.72 -6.22
CA LYS A 9 68.46 23.25 -5.07
C LYS A 9 67.73 23.70 -3.81
N PRO A 10 67.48 22.83 -2.81
CA PRO A 10 66.78 23.25 -1.61
C PRO A 10 67.69 24.13 -0.76
N ASP A 11 67.35 25.42 -0.66
CA ASP A 11 67.93 26.36 0.31
C ASP A 11 67.56 25.90 1.72
N ALA A 12 68.56 25.35 2.40
CA ALA A 12 68.54 25.12 3.83
C ALA A 12 69.08 26.37 4.51
N ASP A 13 68.19 27.24 5.00
CA ASP A 13 68.35 28.08 6.20
C ASP A 13 67.28 29.19 6.21
N ASP A 14 66.09 28.87 6.71
CA ASP A 14 65.13 29.89 7.17
C ASP A 14 64.81 29.67 8.67
N PRO A 15 65.65 30.18 9.59
CA PRO A 15 65.42 30.11 11.02
C PRO A 15 64.51 31.26 11.47
N ALA A 16 63.30 31.35 10.92
CA ALA A 16 62.28 32.28 11.40
C ALA A 16 60.85 31.85 11.03
N ALA A 17 60.57 30.55 11.03
CA ALA A 17 59.19 30.07 11.02
C ALA A 17 58.51 30.54 12.31
N THR A 18 57.83 31.68 12.21
CA THR A 18 56.97 32.25 13.24
C THR A 18 56.02 31.13 13.66
N PRO A 19 55.90 30.82 14.97
CA PRO A 19 54.99 29.78 15.41
C PRO A 19 53.62 30.10 14.80
N LEU A 20 53.10 29.15 14.01
CA LEU A 20 51.73 29.15 13.50
C LEU A 20 50.83 29.28 14.72
N THR A 21 50.58 30.53 15.10
CA THR A 21 49.59 30.92 16.07
C THR A 21 48.29 30.48 15.43
N LEU A 22 47.77 29.35 15.91
CA LEU A 22 46.43 28.88 15.57
C LEU A 22 45.51 30.08 15.75
N ALA A 23 45.11 30.66 14.62
CA ALA A 23 44.23 31.81 14.58
C ALA A 23 43.03 31.45 15.46
N ASP A 24 42.88 32.26 16.51
CA ASP A 24 41.84 32.17 17.52
C ASP A 24 40.53 31.73 16.85
N THR A 25 40.05 30.54 17.19
CA THR A 25 38.86 29.94 16.57
C THR A 25 37.65 30.74 17.02
N GLY A 26 37.45 31.87 16.35
CA GLY A 26 36.38 32.82 16.62
C GLY A 26 35.07 32.05 16.77
N ALA A 27 34.52 32.08 17.98
CA ALA A 27 33.32 31.36 18.34
C ALA A 27 32.24 31.61 17.28
N LEU A 28 31.86 30.56 16.56
CA LEU A 28 30.80 30.62 15.56
C LEU A 28 29.55 31.27 16.21
N PRO A 29 28.86 32.19 15.50
CA PRO A 29 27.69 32.85 16.04
C PRO A 29 26.65 31.79 16.48
N THR A 30 26.24 31.85 17.75
CA THR A 30 25.41 30.86 18.47
C THR A 30 24.15 30.42 17.72
N ARG A 31 23.58 31.27 16.87
CA ARG A 31 22.41 30.94 16.02
C ARG A 31 22.70 29.92 14.92
N LEU A 32 23.90 29.93 14.34
CA LEU A 32 24.29 28.94 13.32
C LEU A 32 24.48 27.56 13.96
N GLN A 33 25.16 27.52 15.12
CA GLN A 33 25.39 26.29 15.87
C GLN A 33 24.10 25.57 16.27
N ARG A 34 23.07 26.32 16.74
CA ARG A 34 21.77 25.72 17.10
C ARG A 34 21.03 25.11 15.90
N ARG A 35 21.15 25.70 14.70
CA ARG A 35 20.52 25.15 13.49
C ARG A 35 21.18 23.83 13.07
N TYR A 36 22.51 23.79 13.08
CA TYR A 36 23.25 22.55 12.78
C TYR A 36 22.95 21.44 13.78
N LEU A 37 22.84 21.77 15.07
CA LEU A 37 22.47 20.80 16.11
C LEU A 37 21.08 20.20 15.86
N ILE A 38 20.08 21.03 15.55
CA ILE A 38 18.70 20.55 15.27
C ILE A 38 18.70 19.64 14.03
N SER A 39 19.37 20.04 12.95
CA SER A 39 19.48 19.22 11.74
C SER A 39 20.20 17.89 12.02
N PHE A 40 21.25 17.91 12.84
CA PHE A 40 21.96 16.71 13.25
C PHE A 40 21.06 15.75 14.05
N ILE A 41 20.37 16.26 15.08
CA ILE A 41 19.45 15.46 15.91
C ILE A 41 18.34 14.84 15.05
N LEU A 42 17.73 15.64 14.17
CA LEU A 42 16.68 15.15 13.27
C LEU A 42 17.21 14.04 12.35
N THR A 43 18.41 14.22 11.78
CA THR A 43 19.02 13.22 10.90
C THR A 43 19.33 11.94 11.66
N MET A 44 19.89 12.05 12.87
CA MET A 44 20.21 10.91 13.72
C MET A 44 18.94 10.14 14.12
N LEU A 45 17.85 10.85 14.44
CA LEU A 45 16.54 10.25 14.72
C LEU A 45 15.99 9.50 13.50
N VAL A 46 16.06 10.07 12.30
CA VAL A 46 15.62 9.40 11.06
C VAL A 46 16.46 8.14 10.81
N VAL A 47 17.78 8.22 10.96
CA VAL A 47 18.68 7.07 10.79
C VAL A 47 18.36 5.96 11.80
N LEU A 48 18.15 6.30 13.07
CA LEU A 48 17.75 5.33 14.09
C LEU A 48 16.40 4.67 13.77
N LEU A 49 15.42 5.46 13.31
CA LEU A 49 14.11 4.93 12.91
C LEU A 49 14.22 3.97 11.73
N VAL A 50 15.01 4.33 10.71
CA VAL A 50 15.28 3.48 9.54
C VAL A 50 15.96 2.19 9.96
N LEU A 51 17.03 2.27 10.78
CA LEU A 51 17.73 1.09 11.29
C LEU A 51 16.82 0.20 12.15
N GLY A 52 15.89 0.78 12.91
CA GLY A 52 14.91 0.03 13.70
C GLY A 52 13.83 -0.65 12.86
N MET A 53 13.37 -0.02 11.77
CA MET A 53 12.31 -0.55 10.90
C MET A 53 12.82 -1.57 9.86
N LEU A 54 14.09 -1.50 9.46
CA LEU A 54 14.65 -2.36 8.42
C LEU A 54 14.54 -3.87 8.75
N PRO A 55 14.90 -4.34 9.97
CA PRO A 55 14.74 -5.76 10.32
C PRO A 55 13.28 -6.23 10.24
N SER A 56 12.34 -5.42 10.71
CA SER A 56 10.90 -5.74 10.65
C SER A 56 10.41 -5.85 9.20
N THR A 57 10.89 -4.95 8.33
CA THR A 57 10.56 -4.98 6.90
C THR A 57 11.12 -6.25 6.24
N ALA A 58 12.38 -6.59 6.53
CA ALA A 58 13.02 -7.78 5.99
C ALA A 58 12.34 -9.07 6.46
N ILE A 59 12.01 -9.18 7.76
CA ILE A 59 11.27 -10.33 8.31
C ILE A 59 9.90 -10.44 7.64
N SER A 60 9.16 -9.34 7.51
CA SER A 60 7.83 -9.35 6.87
C SER A 60 7.91 -9.75 5.41
N MET A 61 8.94 -9.33 4.66
CA MET A 61 9.14 -9.73 3.27
C MET A 61 9.48 -11.22 3.15
N VAL A 62 10.32 -11.76 4.05
CA VAL A 62 10.64 -13.20 4.06
C VAL A 62 9.43 -14.04 4.44
N GLN A 63 8.61 -13.56 5.38
CA GLN A 63 7.35 -14.22 5.74
C GLN A 63 6.39 -14.23 4.55
N GLU A 64 6.22 -13.10 3.86
CA GLU A 64 5.38 -13.00 2.67
C GLU A 64 5.78 -14.00 1.58
N LEU A 65 7.08 -14.07 1.28
CA LEU A 65 7.61 -15.01 0.28
C LEU A 65 7.39 -16.47 0.65
N ARG A 66 7.26 -16.78 1.94
CA ARG A 66 6.94 -18.14 2.42
C ARG A 66 5.44 -18.39 2.38
N THR A 67 4.62 -17.44 2.83
CA THR A 67 3.16 -17.60 2.91
C THR A 67 2.49 -17.57 1.54
N GLN A 68 2.99 -16.80 0.58
CA GLN A 68 2.43 -16.79 -0.80
C GLN A 68 2.59 -18.15 -1.52
N ALA A 69 3.52 -19.01 -1.08
CA ALA A 69 3.67 -20.35 -1.63
C ALA A 69 2.62 -21.35 -1.10
N GLU A 70 1.98 -21.02 0.03
CA GLU A 70 1.01 -21.85 0.74
C GLU A 70 -0.33 -21.12 0.71
N GLY A 71 -1.10 -21.27 -0.37
CA GLY A 71 -2.43 -20.65 -0.51
C GLY A 71 -3.26 -20.85 0.76
N GLN A 72 -3.85 -19.77 1.28
CA GLN A 72 -4.63 -19.84 2.51
C GLN A 72 -6.03 -20.36 2.19
N LEU A 73 -6.36 -21.52 2.75
CA LEU A 73 -7.66 -22.15 2.66
C LEU A 73 -8.43 -21.93 3.96
N PHE A 74 -9.67 -21.47 3.87
CA PHE A 74 -10.55 -21.22 5.00
C PHE A 74 -11.83 -22.05 4.88
N ASP A 75 -12.37 -22.53 5.99
CA ASP A 75 -13.69 -23.15 6.03
C ASP A 75 -14.77 -22.06 6.09
N MET A 76 -15.72 -22.05 5.14
CA MET A 76 -16.78 -21.02 5.08
C MET A 76 -17.87 -21.21 6.16
N PHE A 77 -17.89 -22.33 6.88
CA PHE A 77 -18.80 -22.53 8.00
C PHE A 77 -18.24 -21.95 9.30
N THR A 78 -16.94 -22.12 9.56
CA THR A 78 -16.31 -21.66 10.81
C THR A 78 -15.53 -20.37 10.66
N GLY A 79 -15.02 -20.08 9.47
CA GLY A 79 -14.07 -19.01 9.18
C GLY A 79 -12.62 -19.35 9.54
N ASP A 80 -12.37 -20.57 10.02
CA ASP A 80 -11.04 -21.00 10.46
C ASP A 80 -10.17 -21.43 9.27
N ALA A 81 -8.86 -21.29 9.42
CA ALA A 81 -7.90 -21.78 8.44
C ALA A 81 -7.87 -23.32 8.44
N VAL A 82 -7.96 -23.91 7.25
CA VAL A 82 -7.89 -25.36 7.05
C VAL A 82 -6.42 -25.72 6.76
N PRO A 83 -5.81 -26.65 7.52
CA PRO A 83 -4.45 -27.10 7.23
C PRO A 83 -4.38 -27.75 5.84
N VAL A 84 -3.36 -27.40 5.05
CA VAL A 84 -3.14 -27.90 3.68
C VAL A 84 -3.03 -29.43 3.64
N ASP A 85 -2.55 -30.05 4.73
CA ASP A 85 -2.37 -31.50 4.85
C ASP A 85 -3.63 -32.25 5.33
N SER A 86 -4.77 -31.56 5.49
CA SER A 86 -6.01 -32.20 5.93
C SER A 86 -6.54 -33.08 4.81
N ALA A 87 -6.33 -34.40 4.94
CA ALA A 87 -6.84 -35.38 3.99
C ALA A 87 -8.37 -35.29 3.90
N MET A 88 -8.89 -35.01 2.71
CA MET A 88 -10.33 -35.06 2.45
C MET A 88 -10.83 -36.49 2.67
N THR A 89 -11.99 -36.63 3.28
CA THR A 89 -12.62 -37.95 3.43
C THR A 89 -13.09 -38.46 2.06
N THR A 90 -12.89 -39.73 1.78
CA THR A 90 -13.45 -40.39 0.57
C THR A 90 -14.97 -40.22 0.54
N HIS A 91 -15.51 -39.85 -0.63
CA HIS A 91 -16.93 -39.56 -0.89
C HIS A 91 -17.49 -38.22 -0.37
N GLN A 92 -16.61 -37.25 -0.06
CA GLN A 92 -17.06 -35.90 0.30
C GLN A 92 -17.28 -35.05 -0.96
N THR A 93 -18.43 -34.38 -1.04
CA THR A 93 -18.61 -33.30 -2.04
C THR A 93 -17.81 -32.10 -1.57
N PHE A 94 -16.92 -31.58 -2.42
CA PHE A 94 -16.14 -30.39 -2.12
C PHE A 94 -16.54 -29.24 -3.04
N ILE A 95 -16.63 -28.06 -2.44
CA ILE A 95 -16.91 -26.81 -3.11
C ILE A 95 -15.84 -25.81 -2.64
N ASN A 96 -15.09 -25.25 -3.57
CA ASN A 96 -14.07 -24.26 -3.31
C ASN A 96 -14.45 -22.95 -3.99
N VAL A 97 -14.56 -21.89 -3.21
CA VAL A 97 -14.70 -20.50 -3.69
C VAL A 97 -13.30 -19.90 -3.68
N THR A 98 -12.77 -19.59 -4.85
CA THR A 98 -11.45 -18.99 -4.96
C THR A 98 -11.58 -17.54 -5.41
N VAL A 99 -11.01 -16.60 -4.66
CA VAL A 99 -10.91 -15.20 -5.14
C VAL A 99 -9.61 -15.08 -5.93
N THR A 100 -9.73 -14.90 -7.25
CA THR A 100 -8.58 -15.01 -8.17
C THR A 100 -7.92 -13.66 -8.44
N SER A 101 -8.70 -12.58 -8.47
CA SER A 101 -8.18 -11.24 -8.69
C SER A 101 -9.11 -10.17 -8.14
N ILE A 102 -8.52 -9.04 -7.80
CA ILE A 102 -9.22 -7.81 -7.44
C ILE A 102 -8.79 -6.72 -8.43
N ASP A 103 -9.74 -6.20 -9.19
CA ASP A 103 -9.55 -5.01 -10.01
C ASP A 103 -9.92 -3.77 -9.19
N GLU A 104 -8.87 -3.09 -8.74
CA GLU A 104 -8.93 -1.90 -7.89
C GLU A 104 -9.47 -0.68 -8.65
N ALA A 105 -9.40 -0.68 -9.98
CA ALA A 105 -9.90 0.41 -10.82
C ALA A 105 -11.40 0.31 -11.04
N SER A 106 -11.91 -0.89 -11.32
CA SER A 106 -13.35 -1.14 -11.48
C SER A 106 -14.05 -1.50 -10.17
N MET A 107 -13.31 -1.73 -9.08
CA MET A 107 -13.81 -2.20 -7.80
C MET A 107 -14.59 -3.52 -7.94
N MET A 108 -14.01 -4.48 -8.65
CA MET A 108 -14.59 -5.80 -8.91
C MET A 108 -13.65 -6.91 -8.44
N ALA A 109 -14.21 -7.95 -7.83
CA ALA A 109 -13.52 -9.17 -7.44
C ALA A 109 -13.92 -10.28 -8.42
N SER A 110 -12.94 -10.94 -9.01
CA SER A 110 -13.15 -12.15 -9.81
C SER A 110 -13.10 -13.35 -8.87
N ILE A 111 -14.16 -14.15 -8.91
CA ILE A 111 -14.36 -15.30 -8.04
C ILE A 111 -14.59 -16.52 -8.91
N THR A 112 -13.83 -17.57 -8.65
CA THR A 112 -13.99 -18.87 -9.30
C THR A 112 -14.65 -19.82 -8.31
N LEU A 113 -15.84 -20.31 -8.64
CA LEU A 113 -16.47 -21.41 -7.93
C LEU A 113 -16.08 -22.73 -8.61
N SER A 114 -15.37 -23.59 -7.90
CA SER A 114 -15.04 -24.93 -8.37
C SER A 114 -15.52 -25.99 -7.39
N GLY A 115 -15.65 -27.23 -7.86
CA GLY A 115 -16.04 -28.32 -6.98
C GLY A 115 -16.06 -29.65 -7.69
N HIS A 116 -16.34 -30.70 -6.90
CA HIS A 116 -16.59 -32.05 -7.39
C HIS A 116 -17.78 -32.64 -6.66
N ARG A 117 -18.71 -33.23 -7.41
CA ARG A 117 -19.90 -33.86 -6.86
C ARG A 117 -19.83 -35.36 -7.06
N GLU A 118 -20.11 -36.07 -5.98
CA GLU A 118 -20.30 -37.52 -5.96
C GLU A 118 -21.61 -37.78 -5.21
N CYS A 119 -22.60 -38.35 -5.89
CA CYS A 119 -23.93 -38.56 -5.34
C CYS A 119 -24.27 -40.06 -5.37
N PRO A 120 -24.81 -40.66 -4.30
CA PRO A 120 -25.08 -42.10 -4.30
C PRO A 120 -26.11 -42.59 -5.34
N VAL A 121 -26.95 -41.69 -5.86
CA VAL A 121 -28.05 -42.04 -6.78
C VAL A 121 -28.13 -41.06 -7.95
N ALA A 122 -28.28 -39.76 -7.66
CA ALA A 122 -28.31 -38.69 -8.65
C ALA A 122 -28.07 -37.35 -7.95
N CYS A 123 -27.32 -36.46 -8.59
CA CYS A 123 -27.14 -35.10 -8.09
C CYS A 123 -28.32 -34.22 -8.53
N PRO A 124 -28.96 -33.46 -7.62
CA PRO A 124 -29.93 -32.45 -8.05
C PRO A 124 -29.22 -31.35 -8.84
N GLU A 125 -29.94 -30.70 -9.76
CA GLU A 125 -29.43 -29.45 -10.33
C GLU A 125 -29.36 -28.41 -9.20
N THR A 126 -28.23 -27.73 -9.06
CA THR A 126 -28.02 -26.80 -7.94
C THR A 126 -27.76 -25.42 -8.48
N THR A 127 -28.61 -24.47 -8.14
CA THR A 127 -28.43 -23.06 -8.47
C THR A 127 -27.87 -22.32 -7.26
N ALA A 128 -26.70 -21.71 -7.42
CA ALA A 128 -26.11 -20.84 -6.41
C ALA A 128 -26.18 -19.38 -6.89
N THR A 129 -26.69 -18.50 -6.03
CA THR A 129 -26.67 -17.06 -6.27
C THR A 129 -25.78 -16.41 -5.23
N LEU A 130 -24.73 -15.75 -5.71
CA LEU A 130 -23.76 -15.04 -4.89
C LEU A 130 -24.07 -13.55 -4.96
N PHE A 131 -24.12 -12.91 -3.81
CA PHE A 131 -24.48 -11.52 -3.64
C PHE A 131 -23.30 -10.73 -3.06
N SER A 132 -23.06 -9.54 -3.60
CA SER A 132 -22.25 -8.52 -2.94
C SER A 132 -23.15 -7.68 -2.05
N LEU A 133 -23.17 -8.00 -0.76
CA LEU A 133 -24.00 -7.35 0.22
C LEU A 133 -23.37 -6.03 0.66
N GLY A 134 -24.23 -5.13 1.13
CA GLY A 134 -23.79 -3.89 1.75
C GLY A 134 -24.02 -3.89 3.24
N ASN A 135 -23.14 -3.19 3.98
CA ASN A 135 -23.21 -3.03 5.44
C ASN A 135 -24.50 -2.38 5.98
N ASP A 136 -25.38 -1.86 5.12
CA ASP A 136 -26.60 -1.18 5.53
C ASP A 136 -27.79 -1.67 4.70
N ALA A 137 -28.34 -2.80 5.12
CA ALA A 137 -29.53 -3.40 4.52
C ALA A 137 -30.75 -2.47 4.60
N ALA A 138 -30.87 -1.70 5.69
CA ALA A 138 -32.00 -0.81 5.95
C ALA A 138 -32.02 0.42 5.02
N ARG A 139 -30.85 0.89 4.57
CA ARG A 139 -30.75 2.00 3.60
C ARG A 139 -30.83 1.55 2.14
N ARG A 140 -30.69 0.26 1.87
CA ARG A 140 -30.70 -0.26 0.50
C ARG A 140 -32.13 -0.19 -0.06
N ARG A 141 -32.29 0.47 -1.22
CA ARG A 141 -33.59 0.61 -1.92
C ARG A 141 -33.77 -0.38 -3.08
N GLY A 142 -32.81 -1.26 -3.33
CA GLY A 142 -32.81 -2.20 -4.44
C GLY A 142 -32.15 -3.53 -4.06
N LEU A 143 -32.13 -4.45 -5.02
CA LEU A 143 -31.41 -5.71 -4.84
C LEU A 143 -29.89 -5.46 -4.82
N PRO A 144 -29.13 -6.18 -3.98
CA PRO A 144 -27.68 -6.15 -4.06
C PRO A 144 -27.22 -6.68 -5.43
N PRO A 145 -26.07 -6.23 -5.96
CA PRO A 145 -25.44 -6.86 -7.11
C PRO A 145 -25.24 -8.35 -6.86
N PHE A 146 -25.51 -9.17 -7.87
CA PHE A 146 -25.44 -10.62 -7.74
C PHE A 146 -24.99 -11.29 -9.03
N ALA A 147 -24.54 -12.53 -8.89
CA ALA A 147 -24.27 -13.44 -9.99
C ALA A 147 -24.89 -14.80 -9.65
N THR A 148 -25.53 -15.42 -10.63
CA THR A 148 -26.15 -16.74 -10.49
C THR A 148 -25.40 -17.72 -11.36
N LEU A 149 -25.16 -18.90 -10.81
CA LEU A 149 -24.57 -20.03 -11.51
C LEU A 149 -25.42 -21.27 -11.25
N THR A 150 -25.51 -22.14 -12.25
CA THR A 150 -26.27 -23.39 -12.16
C THR A 150 -25.31 -24.55 -12.43
N VAL A 151 -25.15 -25.39 -11.42
CA VAL A 151 -24.38 -26.63 -11.50
C VAL A 151 -25.31 -27.72 -12.04
N PRO A 152 -24.97 -28.37 -13.16
CA PRO A 152 -25.81 -29.41 -13.74
C PRO A 152 -25.94 -30.62 -12.79
N PRO A 153 -26.96 -31.47 -13.00
CA PRO A 153 -27.19 -32.69 -12.21
C PRO A 153 -26.17 -33.81 -12.49
N GLU A 154 -25.17 -33.56 -13.31
CA GLU A 154 -24.11 -34.51 -13.66
C GLU A 154 -23.08 -34.63 -12.53
N GLU A 155 -22.55 -35.84 -12.35
CA GLU A 155 -21.40 -36.07 -11.47
C GLU A 155 -20.10 -35.59 -12.12
N GLY A 156 -19.12 -35.23 -11.30
CA GLY A 156 -17.82 -34.78 -11.78
C GLY A 156 -17.43 -33.41 -11.28
N SER A 157 -16.36 -32.88 -11.88
CA SER A 157 -15.82 -31.57 -11.55
C SER A 157 -16.46 -30.45 -12.37
N TYR A 158 -16.60 -29.28 -11.76
CA TYR A 158 -17.09 -28.08 -12.41
C TYR A 158 -16.27 -26.87 -11.97
N SER A 159 -16.29 -25.82 -12.81
CA SER A 159 -15.66 -24.54 -12.52
C SER A 159 -16.42 -23.42 -13.23
N PHE A 160 -16.73 -22.35 -12.50
CA PHE A 160 -17.41 -21.17 -12.98
C PHE A 160 -16.67 -19.93 -12.53
N GLU A 161 -16.55 -18.93 -13.39
CA GLU A 161 -16.00 -17.62 -13.03
C GLU A 161 -17.13 -16.59 -12.99
N ILE A 162 -17.16 -15.80 -11.92
CA ILE A 162 -18.11 -14.70 -11.73
C ILE A 162 -17.36 -13.45 -11.26
N GLN A 163 -17.98 -12.30 -11.42
CA GLN A 163 -17.45 -11.04 -10.90
C GLN A 163 -18.47 -10.39 -9.97
N LEU A 164 -18.00 -9.98 -8.80
CA LEU A 164 -18.81 -9.26 -7.81
C LEU A 164 -18.17 -7.92 -7.47
N PRO A 165 -18.97 -6.84 -7.32
CA PRO A 165 -18.42 -5.57 -6.88
C PRO A 165 -17.94 -5.68 -5.44
N LEU A 166 -16.84 -5.01 -5.14
CA LEU A 166 -16.27 -4.90 -3.79
C LEU A 166 -16.28 -3.44 -3.33
N ARG A 167 -16.05 -3.26 -2.03
CA ARG A 167 -15.90 -1.94 -1.41
C ARG A 167 -14.45 -1.73 -1.04
N GLY A 168 -14.02 -0.47 -1.02
CA GLY A 168 -12.67 -0.15 -0.60
C GLY A 168 -12.33 1.31 -0.86
N GLN A 169 -11.12 1.69 -0.47
CA GLN A 169 -10.64 3.07 -0.57
C GLN A 169 -9.26 3.10 -1.23
N PRO A 170 -9.16 2.91 -2.56
CA PRO A 170 -7.87 2.87 -3.26
C PRO A 170 -7.04 4.15 -3.05
N GLN A 171 -7.69 5.28 -2.77
CA GLN A 171 -7.07 6.55 -2.41
C GLN A 171 -6.16 6.47 -1.17
N ARG A 172 -6.37 5.51 -0.27
CA ARG A 172 -5.58 5.32 0.95
C ARG A 172 -4.31 4.51 0.74
N TYR A 173 -4.01 4.10 -0.49
CA TYR A 173 -2.83 3.32 -0.82
C TYR A 173 -1.56 3.86 -0.09
N PRO A 174 -0.76 2.99 0.58
CA PRO A 174 -0.85 1.52 0.68
C PRO A 174 -1.63 1.02 1.90
N PHE A 175 -2.36 1.91 2.57
CA PHE A 175 -3.23 1.62 3.72
C PHE A 175 -4.68 1.43 3.29
N ASP A 176 -4.89 1.15 2.00
CA ASP A 176 -6.15 0.73 1.44
C ASP A 176 -6.56 -0.63 1.99
N ASP A 177 -7.87 -0.77 2.15
CA ASP A 177 -8.60 -1.96 2.53
C ASP A 177 -9.69 -2.22 1.50
N TYR A 178 -9.91 -3.50 1.21
CA TYR A 178 -10.96 -3.98 0.32
C TYR A 178 -11.85 -4.94 1.09
N THR A 179 -13.16 -4.83 0.91
CA THR A 179 -14.14 -5.64 1.63
C THR A 179 -15.22 -6.13 0.68
N LEU A 180 -15.49 -7.42 0.73
CA LEU A 180 -16.63 -8.06 0.09
C LEU A 180 -17.46 -8.75 1.17
N LEU A 181 -18.68 -8.27 1.39
CA LEU A 181 -19.65 -8.98 2.22
C LEU A 181 -20.38 -9.97 1.31
N LEU A 182 -19.90 -11.21 1.28
CA LEU A 182 -20.38 -12.24 0.38
C LEU A 182 -21.59 -12.95 0.98
N GLY A 183 -22.75 -12.81 0.35
CA GLY A 183 -23.95 -13.59 0.66
C GLY A 183 -24.13 -14.73 -0.33
N ILE A 184 -24.43 -15.93 0.13
CA ILE A 184 -24.66 -17.09 -0.73
C ILE A 184 -26.06 -17.65 -0.48
N VAL A 185 -26.83 -17.82 -1.56
CA VAL A 185 -28.10 -18.56 -1.57
C VAL A 185 -27.91 -19.77 -2.46
N VAL A 186 -28.32 -20.94 -1.99
CA VAL A 186 -28.24 -22.19 -2.76
C VAL A 186 -29.63 -22.81 -2.80
N GLU A 187 -30.06 -23.21 -3.99
CA GLU A 187 -31.33 -23.88 -4.24
C GLU A 187 -31.07 -25.15 -5.03
N ASN A 188 -31.74 -26.25 -4.65
CA ASN A 188 -31.71 -27.50 -5.40
C ASN A 188 -33.01 -27.65 -6.19
N THR A 189 -32.89 -27.92 -7.48
CA THR A 189 -33.99 -28.27 -8.37
C THR A 189 -34.06 -29.79 -8.51
N PHE A 190 -35.19 -30.37 -8.10
CA PHE A 190 -35.44 -31.81 -8.20
C PHE A 190 -36.22 -32.17 -9.47
N PRO A 191 -36.20 -33.45 -9.90
CA PRO A 191 -37.05 -33.93 -10.99
C PRO A 191 -38.51 -33.53 -10.76
N GLY A 192 -39.10 -32.84 -11.74
CA GLY A 192 -40.43 -32.22 -11.61
C GLY A 192 -40.41 -30.69 -11.42
N GLY A 193 -39.22 -30.07 -11.39
CA GLY A 193 -39.06 -28.61 -11.38
C GLY A 193 -39.31 -27.96 -10.01
N ILE A 194 -39.34 -28.76 -8.95
CA ILE A 194 -39.50 -28.25 -7.58
C ILE A 194 -38.15 -27.74 -7.09
N THR A 195 -38.07 -26.45 -6.77
CA THR A 195 -36.90 -25.84 -6.15
C THR A 195 -37.06 -25.83 -4.63
N MET A 196 -36.00 -26.22 -3.92
CA MET A 196 -35.94 -26.15 -2.46
C MET A 196 -34.67 -25.41 -2.03
N PRO A 197 -34.79 -24.42 -1.11
CA PRO A 197 -33.62 -23.74 -0.57
C PRO A 197 -32.80 -24.72 0.29
N VAL A 198 -31.49 -24.65 0.14
CA VAL A 198 -30.54 -25.41 0.94
C VAL A 198 -30.20 -24.60 2.19
N ILE A 199 -30.41 -25.20 3.36
CA ILE A 199 -30.14 -24.56 4.66
C ILE A 199 -28.77 -24.96 5.20
N ARG A 200 -28.09 -24.04 5.90
CA ARG A 200 -26.74 -24.25 6.44
C ARG A 200 -26.60 -25.52 7.28
N ALA A 201 -27.59 -25.80 8.14
CA ALA A 201 -27.61 -26.98 9.00
C ALA A 201 -27.64 -28.30 8.22
N GLU A 202 -28.28 -28.30 7.04
CA GLU A 202 -28.35 -29.47 6.18
C GLU A 202 -27.01 -29.73 5.48
N VAL A 203 -26.34 -28.66 5.02
CA VAL A 203 -25.02 -28.78 4.38
C VAL A 203 -23.96 -29.27 5.38
N ALA A 204 -23.96 -28.70 6.59
CA ALA A 204 -23.05 -29.11 7.66
C ALA A 204 -23.24 -30.58 8.09
N ALA A 205 -24.46 -31.12 7.96
CA ALA A 205 -24.76 -32.51 8.31
C ALA A 205 -24.44 -33.51 7.18
N ARG A 206 -24.33 -33.06 5.91
CA ARG A 206 -24.27 -33.92 4.71
C ARG A 206 -22.87 -34.10 4.13
N THR A 207 -21.81 -33.99 4.94
CA THR A 207 -20.41 -34.17 4.49
C THR A 207 -20.10 -33.34 3.24
N VAL A 208 -20.44 -32.04 3.25
CA VAL A 208 -20.02 -31.11 2.21
C VAL A 208 -18.89 -30.25 2.77
N SER A 209 -17.74 -30.26 2.12
CA SER A 209 -16.66 -29.32 2.44
C SER A 209 -16.89 -28.05 1.63
N PHE A 210 -17.02 -26.91 2.31
CA PHE A 210 -17.14 -25.62 1.66
C PHE A 210 -15.98 -24.72 2.07
N THR A 211 -15.04 -24.52 1.15
CA THR A 211 -13.82 -23.77 1.41
C THR A 211 -13.74 -22.48 0.62
N LEU A 212 -12.99 -21.53 1.17
CA LEU A 212 -12.63 -20.26 0.57
C LEU A 212 -11.11 -20.21 0.42
N GLU A 213 -10.62 -19.88 -0.76
CA GLU A 213 -9.21 -19.77 -1.09
C GLU A 213 -8.88 -18.36 -1.61
N ASP A 214 -7.78 -17.78 -1.13
CA ASP A 214 -7.27 -16.51 -1.62
C ASP A 214 -6.11 -16.73 -2.61
N LEU A 215 -6.32 -16.34 -3.87
CA LEU A 215 -5.28 -16.30 -4.90
C LEU A 215 -5.02 -14.86 -5.38
N VAL A 216 -5.52 -13.86 -4.66
CA VAL A 216 -5.34 -12.46 -5.06
C VAL A 216 -3.87 -12.06 -4.89
N THR A 217 -3.23 -11.70 -6.00
CA THR A 217 -1.84 -11.22 -5.93
C THR A 217 -1.74 -9.85 -5.26
N ARG A 218 -0.69 -9.63 -4.45
CA ARG A 218 -0.34 -8.33 -3.83
C ARG A 218 -1.29 -7.84 -2.73
N LEU A 219 -2.24 -8.67 -2.32
CA LEU A 219 -3.14 -8.41 -1.22
C LEU A 219 -3.18 -9.65 -0.33
N ASP A 220 -3.33 -9.43 0.96
CA ASP A 220 -3.48 -10.49 1.95
C ASP A 220 -4.94 -10.52 2.38
N MET A 221 -5.64 -11.63 2.13
CA MET A 221 -6.93 -11.85 2.76
C MET A 221 -6.74 -12.02 4.27
N GLN A 222 -7.53 -11.30 5.05
CA GLN A 222 -7.70 -11.56 6.47
C GLN A 222 -8.65 -12.76 6.65
N PRO A 223 -8.53 -13.51 7.77
CA PRO A 223 -9.47 -14.58 8.05
C PRO A 223 -10.93 -14.11 7.87
N PRO A 224 -11.75 -14.86 7.12
CA PRO A 224 -13.11 -14.46 6.82
C PRO A 224 -13.90 -14.37 8.13
N LYS A 225 -14.68 -13.30 8.27
CA LYS A 225 -15.49 -13.09 9.46
C LYS A 225 -16.92 -13.49 9.16
N VAL A 226 -17.38 -14.55 9.83
CA VAL A 226 -18.77 -15.02 9.73
C VAL A 226 -19.73 -13.95 10.25
N VAL A 227 -20.72 -13.60 9.45
CA VAL A 227 -21.76 -12.62 9.79
C VAL A 227 -23.11 -13.33 9.87
N ASP A 228 -23.92 -12.97 10.86
CA ASP A 228 -25.28 -13.50 10.96
C ASP A 228 -26.12 -13.06 9.75
N PRO A 229 -26.65 -14.00 8.94
CA PRO A 229 -27.52 -13.68 7.80
C PRO A 229 -28.71 -12.78 8.17
N ALA A 230 -29.27 -12.93 9.38
CA ALA A 230 -30.40 -12.14 9.82
C ALA A 230 -30.04 -10.65 10.04
N ALA A 231 -28.78 -10.35 10.37
CA ALA A 231 -28.31 -8.99 10.63
C ALA A 231 -28.15 -8.14 9.36
N VAL A 232 -27.95 -8.79 8.21
CA VAL A 232 -27.71 -8.13 6.91
C VAL A 232 -28.89 -8.23 5.95
N ARG A 233 -29.95 -8.93 6.37
CA ARG A 233 -31.15 -9.12 5.57
C ARG A 233 -31.99 -7.86 5.52
N SER A 234 -32.46 -7.51 4.33
CA SER A 234 -33.55 -6.54 4.13
C SER A 234 -34.89 -7.28 3.99
N PRO A 235 -36.01 -6.70 4.46
CA PRO A 235 -37.35 -7.24 4.20
C PRO A 235 -37.67 -7.40 2.71
N SER A 236 -36.97 -6.68 1.83
CA SER A 236 -37.13 -6.75 0.39
C SER A 236 -36.30 -7.84 -0.30
N ASP A 237 -35.51 -8.60 0.45
CA ASP A 237 -34.61 -9.60 -0.15
C ASP A 237 -35.39 -10.84 -0.59
N PRO A 238 -35.07 -11.39 -1.79
CA PRO A 238 -35.89 -12.42 -2.43
C PRO A 238 -35.74 -13.80 -1.77
N ALA A 239 -34.65 -14.04 -1.04
CA ALA A 239 -34.34 -15.31 -0.41
C ALA A 239 -33.57 -15.11 0.90
N ASP A 240 -33.55 -16.15 1.72
CA ASP A 240 -32.73 -16.23 2.93
C ASP A 240 -31.30 -16.65 2.57
N PHE A 241 -30.31 -15.88 3.04
CA PHE A 241 -28.90 -16.22 2.82
C PHE A 241 -28.51 -17.44 3.65
N MET A 242 -27.91 -18.44 2.99
CA MET A 242 -27.40 -19.66 3.64
C MET A 242 -26.12 -19.34 4.43
N ILE A 243 -25.23 -18.55 3.84
CA ILE A 243 -23.95 -18.11 4.42
C ILE A 243 -23.78 -16.63 4.11
N VAL A 244 -23.28 -15.88 5.09
CA VAL A 244 -22.79 -14.52 4.90
C VAL A 244 -21.43 -14.39 5.55
N ASP A 245 -20.41 -14.11 4.75
CA ASP A 245 -19.05 -13.89 5.23
C ASP A 245 -18.54 -12.51 4.81
N GLU A 246 -17.83 -11.86 5.72
CA GLU A 246 -17.11 -10.62 5.45
C GLU A 246 -15.67 -10.98 5.08
N LEU A 247 -15.34 -10.83 3.81
CA LEU A 247 -14.01 -11.05 3.25
C LEU A 247 -13.28 -9.71 3.18
N GLN A 248 -12.07 -9.64 3.74
CA GLN A 248 -11.28 -8.42 3.77
C GLN A 248 -9.88 -8.66 3.22
N TRP A 249 -9.44 -7.80 2.31
CA TRP A 249 -8.09 -7.81 1.76
C TRP A 249 -7.37 -6.53 2.09
N GLN A 250 -6.07 -6.66 2.33
CA GLN A 250 -5.24 -5.53 2.69
C GLN A 250 -3.84 -5.66 2.09
N ARG A 251 -3.13 -4.54 1.92
CA ARG A 251 -1.74 -4.60 1.45
C ARG A 251 -0.83 -5.31 2.47
N PRO A 252 0.15 -6.09 1.99
CA PRO A 252 1.17 -6.68 2.84
C PRO A 252 1.86 -5.65 3.74
N ARG A 253 2.17 -6.06 4.97
CA ARG A 253 2.76 -5.18 5.99
C ARG A 253 4.09 -4.56 5.54
N TYR A 254 4.94 -5.32 4.86
CA TYR A 254 6.24 -4.82 4.39
C TYR A 254 6.07 -3.63 3.43
N LEU A 255 5.05 -3.64 2.57
CA LEU A 255 4.81 -2.57 1.60
C LEU A 255 4.42 -1.26 2.30
N ARG A 256 3.58 -1.35 3.33
CA ARG A 256 3.21 -0.22 4.19
C ARG A 256 4.44 0.39 4.88
N ILE A 257 5.28 -0.46 5.50
CA ILE A 257 6.49 -0.01 6.20
C ILE A 257 7.50 0.60 5.22
N LEU A 258 7.75 -0.07 4.10
CA LEU A 258 8.68 0.38 3.06
C LEU A 258 8.26 1.75 2.51
N THR A 259 6.97 1.95 2.24
CA THR A 259 6.45 3.22 1.75
C THR A 259 6.73 4.36 2.73
N VAL A 260 6.41 4.16 4.02
CA VAL A 260 6.68 5.17 5.06
C VAL A 260 8.18 5.47 5.16
N LEU A 261 9.01 4.44 5.14
CA LEU A 261 10.47 4.56 5.22
C LEU A 261 11.03 5.35 4.03
N LEU A 262 10.58 5.07 2.80
CA LEU A 262 11.01 5.79 1.60
C LEU A 262 10.59 7.26 1.63
N VAL A 263 9.35 7.56 2.00
CA VAL A 263 8.87 8.94 2.15
C VAL A 263 9.69 9.71 3.18
N LEU A 264 10.00 9.10 4.33
CA LEU A 264 10.82 9.71 5.38
C LEU A 264 12.26 9.97 4.90
N LEU A 265 12.88 9.00 4.23
CA LEU A 265 14.25 9.14 3.71
C LEU A 265 14.38 10.25 2.68
N ILE A 266 13.46 10.32 1.72
CA ILE A 266 13.44 11.39 0.71
C ILE A 266 13.24 12.75 1.39
N SER A 267 12.28 12.83 2.32
CA SER A 267 12.00 14.08 3.03
C SER A 267 13.23 14.56 3.80
N ALA A 268 13.89 13.67 4.53
CA ALA A 268 15.13 13.97 5.25
C ALA A 268 16.26 14.40 4.31
N SER A 269 16.44 13.69 3.19
CA SER A 269 17.43 14.04 2.16
C SER A 269 17.17 15.42 1.56
N GLY A 270 15.92 15.75 1.24
CA GLY A 270 15.51 17.06 0.73
C GLY A 270 15.78 18.19 1.74
N ILE A 271 15.42 17.99 3.01
CA ILE A 271 15.70 18.94 4.09
C ILE A 271 17.21 19.17 4.25
N PHE A 272 18.00 18.10 4.21
CA PHE A 272 19.47 18.17 4.32
C PHE A 272 20.09 18.92 3.15
N ALA A 273 19.66 18.61 1.92
CA ALA A 273 20.12 19.30 0.71
C ALA A 273 19.82 20.81 0.79
N LEU A 274 18.61 21.19 1.21
CA LEU A 274 18.21 22.59 1.41
C LEU A 274 19.02 23.31 2.48
N GLY A 275 19.41 22.60 3.55
CA GLY A 275 20.14 23.17 4.67
C GLY A 275 21.61 23.44 4.38
N LEU A 276 22.28 22.55 3.65
CA LEU A 276 23.74 22.52 3.58
C LEU A 276 24.33 22.91 2.23
N ARG A 277 23.65 22.61 1.11
CA ARG A 277 24.23 22.83 -0.22
C ARG A 277 24.20 24.28 -0.64
N THR A 278 25.10 24.69 -1.53
CA THR A 278 25.06 26.02 -2.16
C THR A 278 23.94 26.11 -3.19
N LEU A 279 23.55 27.32 -3.62
CA LEU A 279 22.41 27.48 -4.55
C LEU A 279 22.63 26.79 -5.90
N HIS A 280 23.86 26.82 -6.44
CA HIS A 280 24.19 26.17 -7.71
C HIS A 280 24.06 24.64 -7.60
N GLU A 281 24.59 24.06 -6.52
CA GLU A 281 24.45 22.61 -6.25
C GLU A 281 23.00 22.21 -5.95
N LEU A 282 22.20 23.13 -5.39
CA LEU A 282 20.81 22.89 -5.05
C LEU A 282 19.94 22.77 -6.32
N VAL A 283 20.19 23.60 -7.33
CA VAL A 283 19.47 23.54 -8.61
C VAL A 283 19.73 22.20 -9.30
N LEU A 284 20.99 21.74 -9.34
CA LEU A 284 21.33 20.41 -9.87
C LEU A 284 20.75 19.28 -9.01
N GLY A 285 20.77 19.45 -7.68
CA GLY A 285 20.25 18.45 -6.74
C GLY A 285 18.73 18.25 -6.82
N ILE A 286 17.96 19.30 -7.10
CA ILE A 286 16.49 19.21 -7.14
C ILE A 286 16.00 18.38 -8.31
N GLY A 287 16.65 18.46 -9.47
CA GLY A 287 16.33 17.57 -10.59
C GLY A 287 16.46 16.10 -10.17
N GLY A 288 17.55 15.75 -9.47
CA GLY A 288 17.75 14.42 -8.92
C GLY A 288 16.71 14.02 -7.86
N ILE A 289 16.29 14.94 -7.00
CA ILE A 289 15.25 14.67 -5.99
C ILE A 289 13.89 14.44 -6.64
N ILE A 290 13.48 15.27 -7.61
CA ILE A 290 12.21 15.12 -8.32
C ILE A 290 12.18 13.77 -9.04
N LEU A 291 13.25 13.44 -9.79
CA LEU A 291 13.40 12.13 -10.43
C LEU A 291 13.38 10.98 -9.41
N GLY A 292 14.04 11.15 -8.26
CA GLY A 292 14.01 10.17 -7.17
C GLY A 292 12.61 9.94 -6.62
N ILE A 293 11.82 11.00 -6.43
CA ILE A 293 10.43 10.90 -5.96
C ILE A 293 9.55 10.19 -7.00
N TRP A 294 9.66 10.55 -8.29
CA TRP A 294 8.98 9.85 -9.37
C TRP A 294 9.38 8.38 -9.45
N GLY A 295 10.68 8.09 -9.27
CA GLY A 295 11.21 6.73 -9.17
C GLY A 295 10.58 5.96 -8.02
N VAL A 296 10.54 6.53 -6.81
CA VAL A 296 9.90 5.90 -5.64
C VAL A 296 8.42 5.65 -5.89
N ARG A 297 7.69 6.60 -6.48
CA ARG A 297 6.29 6.39 -6.87
C ARG A 297 6.16 5.19 -7.81
N SER A 298 7.01 5.07 -8.83
CA SER A 298 6.96 3.94 -9.78
C SER A 298 7.30 2.58 -9.18
N VAL A 299 8.17 2.55 -8.15
CA VAL A 299 8.55 1.32 -7.44
C VAL A 299 7.46 0.87 -6.48
N VAL A 300 6.87 1.83 -5.78
CA VAL A 300 5.85 1.58 -4.75
C VAL A 300 4.50 1.30 -5.41
N VAL A 301 4.06 2.13 -6.35
CA VAL A 301 2.77 1.99 -7.04
C VAL A 301 3.00 1.26 -8.37
N GLN A 302 2.87 -0.07 -8.34
CA GLN A 302 3.12 -0.94 -9.50
C GLN A 302 1.89 -1.15 -10.40
N SER A 303 0.70 -0.78 -9.93
CA SER A 303 -0.56 -0.93 -10.66
C SER A 303 -1.14 0.45 -11.00
N PRO A 304 -1.78 0.63 -12.16
CA PRO A 304 -2.53 1.84 -12.44
C PRO A 304 -3.74 1.90 -11.50
N LEU A 305 -3.65 2.74 -10.48
CA LEU A 305 -4.79 3.06 -9.62
C LEU A 305 -5.64 4.15 -10.32
N PRO A 306 -6.98 4.08 -10.20
CA PRO A 306 -7.89 4.96 -10.95
C PRO A 306 -7.78 6.44 -10.55
N ASP A 307 -7.19 6.74 -9.39
CA ASP A 307 -7.20 8.07 -8.78
C ASP A 307 -5.87 8.49 -8.10
N VAL A 308 -5.82 9.74 -7.62
CA VAL A 308 -4.71 10.34 -6.86
C VAL A 308 -4.59 9.74 -5.45
N THR A 309 -3.54 8.96 -5.22
CA THR A 309 -3.33 8.28 -3.95
C THR A 309 -2.84 9.21 -2.83
N LEU A 310 -2.95 8.75 -1.58
CA LEU A 310 -2.35 9.39 -0.41
C LEU A 310 -0.83 9.58 -0.58
N ILE A 311 -0.14 8.61 -1.19
CA ILE A 311 1.28 8.72 -1.50
C ILE A 311 1.52 9.90 -2.46
N ASP A 312 0.73 10.02 -3.52
CA ASP A 312 0.86 11.11 -4.49
C ASP A 312 0.68 12.47 -3.81
N LEU A 313 -0.29 12.59 -2.90
CA LEU A 313 -0.53 13.79 -2.12
C LEU A 313 0.65 14.11 -1.19
N VAL A 314 1.16 13.13 -0.45
CA VAL A 314 2.30 13.32 0.48
C VAL A 314 3.58 13.66 -0.27
N LEU A 315 3.91 12.94 -1.34
CA LEU A 315 5.09 13.21 -2.16
C LEU A 315 4.97 14.57 -2.87
N GLY A 316 3.80 14.89 -3.42
CA GLY A 316 3.52 16.20 -4.02
C GLY A 316 3.67 17.34 -3.00
N PHE A 317 3.20 17.15 -1.77
CA PHE A 317 3.38 18.11 -0.68
C PHE A 317 4.86 18.30 -0.32
N VAL A 318 5.64 17.21 -0.24
CA VAL A 318 7.09 17.28 -0.03
C VAL A 318 7.75 18.07 -1.16
N MET A 319 7.44 17.77 -2.43
CA MET A 319 7.96 18.53 -3.58
C MET A 319 7.63 20.02 -3.47
N LEU A 320 6.39 20.37 -3.13
CA LEU A 320 5.94 21.75 -2.99
C LEU A 320 6.74 22.50 -1.93
N ILE A 321 6.96 21.88 -0.75
CA ILE A 321 7.80 22.46 0.30
C ILE A 321 9.23 22.69 -0.21
N LEU A 322 9.82 21.71 -0.90
CA LEU A 322 11.18 21.81 -1.42
C LEU A 322 11.30 22.95 -2.45
N MET A 323 10.34 23.07 -3.36
CA MET A 323 10.31 24.15 -4.35
C MET A 323 10.12 25.53 -3.69
N LEU A 324 9.22 25.63 -2.71
CA LEU A 324 9.01 26.87 -1.96
C LEU A 324 10.30 27.29 -1.23
N ALA A 325 10.97 26.34 -0.56
CA ALA A 325 12.22 26.60 0.14
C ALA A 325 13.33 27.06 -0.81
N LEU A 326 13.44 26.45 -1.99
CA LEU A 326 14.36 26.93 -3.03
C LEU A 326 13.98 28.34 -3.50
N ALA A 327 12.71 28.62 -3.79
CA ALA A 327 12.27 29.92 -4.25
C ALA A 327 12.61 31.03 -3.25
N VAL A 328 12.36 30.79 -1.95
CA VAL A 328 12.74 31.72 -0.87
C VAL A 328 14.25 31.92 -0.83
N ARG A 329 15.03 30.84 -0.97
CA ARG A 329 16.50 30.92 -0.95
C ARG A 329 17.06 31.66 -2.16
N ALA A 330 16.50 31.46 -3.34
CA ALA A 330 16.84 32.17 -4.56
C ALA A 330 16.48 33.66 -4.46
N ALA A 331 15.26 33.97 -4.01
CA ALA A 331 14.85 35.35 -3.77
C ALA A 331 15.79 36.07 -2.79
N ARG A 332 16.18 35.40 -1.69
CA ARG A 332 17.17 35.94 -0.74
C ARG A 332 18.54 36.15 -1.39
N TYR A 333 19.01 35.20 -2.19
CA TYR A 333 20.28 35.31 -2.90
C TYR A 333 20.31 36.51 -3.86
N PHE A 334 19.28 36.66 -4.69
CA PHE A 334 19.14 37.80 -5.60
C PHE A 334 18.96 39.11 -4.85
N TYR A 335 18.17 39.13 -3.77
CA TYR A 335 18.00 40.33 -2.94
C TYR A 335 19.34 40.82 -2.38
N LEU A 336 20.16 39.92 -1.82
CA LEU A 336 21.48 40.27 -1.29
C LEU A 336 22.44 40.75 -2.38
N ARG A 337 22.39 40.15 -3.58
CA ARG A 337 23.28 40.49 -4.69
C ARG A 337 22.86 41.73 -5.49
N SER A 338 21.57 42.07 -5.50
CA SER A 338 20.99 43.18 -6.27
C SER A 338 21.39 44.58 -5.81
N GLY A 339 22.11 44.74 -4.68
CA GLY A 339 22.46 46.06 -4.14
C GLY A 339 21.26 46.87 -3.62
N LEU A 340 20.03 46.32 -3.63
CA LEU A 340 18.83 47.00 -3.14
C LEU A 340 18.95 47.45 -1.68
N VAL A 341 19.75 46.75 -0.87
CA VAL A 341 20.08 47.17 0.50
C VAL A 341 20.83 48.51 0.52
N HIS A 342 21.81 48.67 -0.38
CA HIS A 342 22.60 49.90 -0.49
C HIS A 342 21.77 51.04 -1.07
N TRP A 343 20.88 50.73 -2.03
CA TRP A 343 19.95 51.72 -2.60
C TRP A 343 18.95 52.27 -1.57
N ARG A 344 18.40 51.42 -0.69
CA ARG A 344 17.53 51.86 0.42
C ARG A 344 18.29 52.72 1.43
N ALA A 345 19.54 52.37 1.76
CA ALA A 345 20.39 53.19 2.63
C ALA A 345 20.71 54.56 2.01
N ALA A 346 21.05 54.60 0.72
CA ALA A 346 21.34 55.83 -0.01
C ALA A 346 20.12 56.77 -0.12
N ARG A 347 18.90 56.23 -0.27
CA ARG A 347 17.66 57.04 -0.24
C ARG A 347 17.35 57.62 1.13
N ARG A 348 17.58 56.89 2.23
CA ARG A 348 17.40 57.44 3.59
C ARG A 348 18.37 58.58 3.88
N ALA A 349 19.63 58.45 3.48
CA ALA A 349 20.64 59.49 3.69
C ALA A 349 20.30 60.82 2.96
N ARG A 350 19.61 60.76 1.82
CA ARG A 350 19.15 61.96 1.09
C ARG A 350 17.91 62.62 1.68
N GLY A 351 17.12 61.91 2.50
CA GLY A 351 15.90 62.46 3.10
C GLY A 351 16.12 63.28 4.37
N THR A 352 17.33 63.25 4.96
CA THR A 352 17.69 63.94 6.21
C THR A 352 18.41 65.28 6.00
N VAL A 353 18.49 65.78 4.76
CA VAL A 353 19.14 67.07 4.42
C VAL A 353 18.11 68.11 3.95
N ALA A 354 16.86 68.02 4.42
CA ALA A 354 15.81 68.98 4.13
C ALA A 354 15.34 69.67 5.41
#